data_AF-A0A2V6UI76-F1
#
_entry.id   AF-A0A2V6UI76-F1
#
_cell.length_a   1.000
_cell.length_b   1.000
_cell.length_c   1.000
_cell.angle_alpha   90.00
_cell.angle_beta   90.00
_cell.angle_gamma   90.00
#
_symmetry.space_group_name_H-M   'P 1'
#
loop_
_entity.id
_entity.type
_entity.pdbx_description
1 polymer ?
#
loop_
_entity_poly.entity_id
_entity_poly.type
_entity_poly.pdbx_seq_one_letter_code
_entity_poly.pdbx_strand_id
1 'polypeptide(L)' 'MPASVVGPTPALPRDLVIREVHRFEGVSDPDDTEVLYAIESTSGVRGTLADAFGVYADPATGVALHDVPIRP' A
#
# COMPACT_ATOMS: atom_id res chain seq x y z
N MET A 1 36.71 -2.04 4.12
CA MET A 1 35.50 -2.78 4.52
C MET A 1 34.43 -1.76 4.92
N PRO A 2 33.46 -1.38 4.07
CA PRO A 2 32.31 -0.63 4.57
C PRO A 2 31.22 -1.61 5.02
N ALA A 3 30.73 -1.41 6.23
CA ALA A 3 29.55 -2.08 6.75
C ALA A 3 28.36 -1.78 5.83
N SER A 4 27.77 -2.82 5.25
CA SER A 4 26.47 -2.69 4.59
C SER A 4 25.43 -2.45 5.67
N VAL A 5 24.98 -1.20 5.78
CA VAL A 5 23.72 -0.90 6.43
C VAL A 5 22.64 -1.61 5.62
N VAL A 6 22.16 -2.75 6.11
CA VAL A 6 20.92 -3.35 5.60
C VAL A 6 19.81 -2.44 6.13
N GLY A 7 19.44 -1.43 5.34
CA GLY A 7 18.14 -0.78 5.50
C GLY A 7 17.03 -1.80 5.33
N PRO A 8 15.79 -1.51 5.76
CA PRO A 8 14.68 -2.43 5.54
C PRO A 8 14.58 -2.71 4.04
N THR A 9 14.83 -3.96 3.65
CA THR A 9 14.69 -4.41 2.27
C THR A 9 13.26 -4.08 1.85
N PRO A 10 13.02 -3.35 0.75
CA PRO A 10 11.67 -3.08 0.30
C PRO A 10 10.95 -4.41 0.13
N ALA A 11 9.84 -4.59 0.84
CA ALA A 11 9.04 -5.81 0.76
C ALA A 11 8.60 -5.99 -0.69
N LEU A 12 8.93 -7.14 -1.28
CA LEU A 12 8.51 -7.42 -2.64
C LEU A 12 6.99 -7.65 -2.63
N PRO A 13 6.24 -7.32 -3.70
CA PRO A 13 4.78 -7.49 -3.74
C PRO A 13 4.31 -8.90 -3.36
N ARG A 14 5.10 -9.92 -3.71
CA ARG A 14 4.89 -11.34 -3.34
C ARG A 14 4.93 -11.63 -1.84
N ASP A 15 5.53 -10.76 -1.05
CA ASP A 15 5.67 -10.90 0.39
C ASP A 15 4.57 -10.15 1.15
N LEU A 16 3.63 -9.51 0.44
CA LEU A 16 2.54 -8.73 0.99
C LEU A 16 1.18 -9.36 0.64
N VAL A 17 0.21 -9.14 1.51
CA VAL A 17 -1.22 -9.41 1.26
C VAL A 17 -2.02 -8.21 1.72
N ILE A 18 -3.02 -7.81 0.95
CA ILE A 18 -4.01 -6.82 1.38
C ILE A 18 -5.08 -7.54 2.18
N ARG A 19 -5.28 -7.12 3.43
CA ARG A 19 -6.29 -7.68 4.34
C ARG A 19 -7.61 -6.92 4.28
N GLU A 20 -7.52 -5.60 4.13
CA GLU A 20 -8.69 -4.75 4.12
C GLU A 20 -8.45 -3.54 3.22
N VAL A 21 -9.52 -3.05 2.60
CA VAL A 21 -9.52 -1.84 1.80
C VAL A 21 -10.64 -0.95 2.29
N HIS A 22 -10.31 0.25 2.75
CA HIS A 22 -11.29 1.25 3.14
C HIS A 22 -11.17 2.44 2.21
N ARG A 23 -12.28 2.81 1.58
CA ARG A 23 -12.35 3.99 0.72
C ARG A 23 -13.09 5.09 1.47
N PHE A 24 -12.42 6.22 1.62
CA PHE A 24 -12.98 7.43 2.18
C PHE A 24 -13.37 8.35 1.04
N GLU A 25 -14.62 8.78 1.04
CA GLU A 25 -15.11 9.83 0.14
C GLU A 25 -15.30 11.08 0.98
N GLY A 26 -14.57 12.16 0.68
CA GLY A 26 -14.81 13.46 1.30
C GLY A 26 -16.23 13.94 1.02
N VAL A 27 -16.91 14.48 2.04
CA VAL A 27 -18.31 14.95 1.95
C VAL A 27 -18.51 16.13 0.98
N SER A 28 -17.44 16.65 0.36
CA SER A 28 -17.44 17.96 -0.30
C SER A 28 -16.72 18.00 -1.65
N ASP A 29 -15.80 17.07 -1.94
CA ASP A 29 -15.11 17.02 -3.23
C ASP A 29 -14.90 15.55 -3.66
N PRO A 30 -15.41 15.10 -4.82
CA PRO A 30 -15.08 13.77 -5.37
C PRO A 30 -13.58 13.59 -5.65
N ASP A 31 -12.80 14.68 -5.72
CA ASP A 31 -11.34 14.63 -5.83
C ASP A 31 -10.65 14.33 -4.48
N ASP A 32 -11.35 14.47 -3.35
CA ASP A 32 -10.89 14.04 -2.00
C ASP A 32 -11.26 12.58 -1.72
N THR A 33 -11.01 11.72 -2.70
CA THR A 33 -11.20 10.29 -2.53
C THR A 33 -9.86 9.67 -2.09
N GLU A 34 -9.79 9.14 -0.88
CA GLU A 34 -8.60 8.47 -0.34
C GLU A 34 -8.91 6.98 -0.15
N VAL A 35 -7.93 6.11 -0.41
CA VAL A 35 -8.03 4.68 -0.18
C VAL A 35 -6.95 4.24 0.81
N LEU A 36 -7.36 3.58 1.88
CA LEU A 36 -6.49 2.98 2.87
C LEU A 36 -6.49 1.47 2.71
N TYR A 37 -5.30 0.91 2.51
CA TYR A 37 -5.05 -0.52 2.42
C TYR A 37 -4.41 -0.99 3.73
N ALA A 38 -5.04 -1.94 4.41
CA ALA A 38 -4.38 -2.70 5.46
C ALA A 38 -3.55 -3.81 4.80
N ILE A 39 -2.24 -3.77 4.98
CA ILE A 39 -1.30 -4.73 4.39
C ILE A 39 -0.61 -5.54 5.49
N GLU A 40 -0.41 -6.83 5.22
CA GLU A 40 0.34 -7.73 6.08
C GLU A 40 1.41 -8.43 5.26
N SER A 41 2.61 -8.53 5.82
CA SER A 41 3.69 -9.28 5.21
C SER A 41 3.63 -10.76 5.62
N THR A 42 4.26 -11.63 4.82
CA THR A 42 4.42 -13.06 5.14
C THR A 42 5.18 -13.31 6.45
N SER A 43 5.99 -12.35 6.92
CA SER A 43 6.67 -12.39 8.21
C SER A 43 5.80 -11.89 9.38
N GLY A 44 4.55 -11.51 9.13
CA GLY A 44 3.60 -11.06 10.14
C GLY A 44 3.68 -9.57 10.49
N VAL A 45 4.56 -8.80 9.84
CA VAL A 45 4.58 -7.34 9.98
C VAL A 45 3.34 -6.76 9.31
N ARG A 46 2.62 -5.90 10.03
CA ARG A 46 1.40 -5.23 9.56
C ARG A 46 1.64 -3.75 9.38
N GLY A 47 0.99 -3.17 8.38
CA GLY A 47 1.06 -1.75 8.10
C GLY A 47 -0.18 -1.27 7.35
N THR A 48 -0.26 0.04 7.15
CA THR A 48 -1.28 0.69 6.34
C THR A 48 -0.63 1.48 5.24
N LEU A 49 -1.24 1.46 4.06
CA LEU A 49 -0.85 2.25 2.91
C LEU A 49 -2.03 3.13 2.52
N ALA A 50 -1.83 4.44 2.53
CA ALA A 50 -2.82 5.40 2.07
C ALA A 50 -2.45 5.85 0.65
N ASP A 51 -3.43 5.92 -0.25
CA ASP A 51 -3.28 6.45 -1.59
C ASP A 51 -4.45 7.38 -1.93
N ALA A 52 -4.19 8.38 -2.75
CA ALA A 52 -5.26 9.19 -3.34
C ALA A 52 -5.90 8.40 -4.50
N PHE A 53 -7.17 8.64 -4.78
CA PHE A 53 -7.88 8.01 -5.88
C PHE A 53 -8.05 9.01 -7.03
N GLY A 54 -8.02 8.54 -8.28
CA GLY A 54 -8.20 9.41 -9.45
C GLY A 54 -6.89 10.07 -9.92
N VAL A 55 -6.95 11.35 -10.30
CA VAL A 55 -5.85 12.05 -10.99
C VAL A 55 -4.63 12.27 -10.07
N TYR A 56 -4.84 12.17 -8.76
CA TYR A 56 -3.82 12.33 -7.74
C TYR A 56 -3.23 11.01 -7.24
N ALA A 57 -3.74 9.86 -7.73
CA ALA A 57 -3.20 8.55 -7.38
C ALA A 57 -1.74 8.45 -7.80
N ASP A 58 -0.89 7.92 -6.92
CA ASP A 58 0.51 7.66 -7.28
C ASP A 58 0.57 6.45 -8.22
N PRO A 59 1.03 6.61 -9.48
CA PRO A 59 1.15 5.48 -10.40
C PRO A 59 2.05 4.37 -9.86
N ALA A 60 3.05 4.72 -9.04
CA ALA A 60 3.95 3.74 -8.44
C ALA A 60 3.21 2.87 -7.41
N THR A 61 2.28 3.45 -6.64
CA THR A 61 1.42 2.71 -5.70
C THR A 61 0.50 1.74 -6.44
N GLY A 62 -0.15 2.21 -7.52
CA GLY A 62 -0.99 1.34 -8.35
C GLY A 62 -0.23 0.16 -8.96
N VAL A 63 0.98 0.39 -9.48
CA VAL A 63 1.86 -0.67 -9.99
C VAL A 63 2.31 -1.62 -8.88
N ALA A 64 2.64 -1.10 -7.69
CA ALA A 64 3.08 -1.92 -6.57
C ALA A 64 1.98 -2.83 -6.03
N LEU A 65 0.73 -2.34 -5.95
CA LEU A 65 -0.41 -3.09 -5.44
C LEU A 65 -1.02 -4.06 -6.47
N HIS A 66 -0.80 -3.84 -7.77
CA HIS A 66 -1.34 -4.69 -8.84
C HIS A 66 -1.06 -6.19 -8.63
N ASP A 67 0.15 -6.50 -8.17
CA ASP A 67 0.61 -7.89 -7.96
C ASP A 67 0.36 -8.39 -6.53
N VAL A 68 -0.20 -7.56 -5.65
CA VAL A 68 -0.45 -7.93 -4.25
C VAL A 68 -1.82 -8.60 -4.13
N PRO A 69 -1.87 -9.88 -3.72
CA PRO A 69 -3.14 -10.57 -3.58
C PRO A 69 -3.98 -10.01 -2.42
N ILE A 70 -5.27 -9.84 -2.66
CA ILE A 70 -6.26 -9.47 -1.64
C ILE A 70 -6.74 -10.75 -0.94
N ARG A 71 -6.65 -10.79 0.40
CA ARG A 71 -7.05 -11.91 1.26
C ARG A 71 -7.75 -11.38 2.54
N PRO A 72 -9.09 -11.24 2.50
CA PRO A 72 -9.87 -10.78 3.65
C PRO A 72 -9.85 -11.76 4.82
#